data_AF-A0A0Q7JV44-F1
#
_entry.id   AF-A0A0Q7JV44-F1
#
_cell.length_a   1.000
_cell.length_b   1.000
_cell.length_c   1.000
_cell.angle_alpha   90.00
_cell.angle_beta   90.00
_cell.angle_gamma   90.00
#
_symmetry.space_group_name_H-M   'P 1'
#
loop_
_entity.id
_entity.type
_entity.pdbx_description
1 polymer ?
#
loop_
_entity_poly.entity_id
_entity_poly.type
_entity_poly.pdbx_seq_one_letter_code
_entity_poly.pdbx_strand_id
1 'polypeptide(L)'
;MSDYRHDDLHDALHDLLAPLPPPPALDPAVLHRGARRRQAKQTAVGAGGALALVAVVAAVALGHDGGGPRLPVTATPTATSSAAPTTSPDPTSTASPSMSPSMSPSMSPSSSPSTSSPTAPTMQVPVVLEPDGLGYVSGASSIRHEPFATTSSTTIAQVVSSLFGVAGARNALPDCGPSIEVLAFPTAAEVLSLYLDGDRFVGWTVTSRVPAQPSTQRLTTADGIGLGSTLADLRSAFAKVHVTTGTVGPEWSVAGGLAGGLDGTGPSNVVTRIGAGQTCVFR
;
A
#
# COMPACT_ATOMS: atom_id res chain seq x y z
N MET A 1 -1.66 -53.40 -37.70
CA MET A 1 -1.29 -51.97 -37.81
C MET A 1 -2.60 -51.21 -37.62
N SER A 2 -2.93 -50.57 -36.50
CA SER A 2 -2.14 -50.05 -35.40
C SER A 2 -2.98 -50.14 -34.13
N ASP A 3 -2.46 -50.84 -33.13
CA ASP A 3 -2.93 -50.82 -31.75
C ASP A 3 -1.93 -49.92 -31.01
N TYR A 4 -2.16 -48.61 -31.02
CA TYR A 4 -1.30 -47.65 -30.31
C TYR A 4 -2.00 -47.34 -28.98
N ARG A 5 -1.39 -47.84 -27.90
CA ARG A 5 -1.91 -47.86 -26.53
C ARG A 5 -2.10 -46.44 -25.97
N HIS A 6 -3.27 -46.21 -25.41
CA HIS A 6 -3.63 -44.98 -24.69
C HIS A 6 -2.89 -44.83 -23.35
N ASP A 7 -2.30 -45.90 -22.82
CA ASP A 7 -1.68 -45.92 -21.50
C ASP A 7 -0.32 -45.18 -21.46
N ASP A 8 0.44 -45.18 -22.56
CA ASP A 8 1.77 -44.53 -22.61
C ASP A 8 1.69 -43.00 -22.48
N LEU A 9 0.53 -42.40 -22.80
CA LEU A 9 0.34 -40.95 -22.74
C LEU A 9 0.09 -40.47 -21.31
N HIS A 10 -0.42 -41.34 -20.43
CA HIS A 10 -0.72 -40.99 -19.05
C HIS A 10 0.54 -40.97 -18.18
N ASP A 11 1.47 -41.89 -18.43
CA ASP A 11 2.77 -41.94 -17.74
C ASP A 11 3.69 -40.79 -18.18
N ALA A 12 3.69 -40.43 -19.48
CA ALA A 12 4.46 -39.29 -19.98
C ALA A 12 4.02 -37.94 -19.38
N LEU A 13 2.74 -37.81 -19.00
CA LEU A 13 2.22 -36.59 -18.36
C LEU A 13 2.55 -36.53 -16.86
N HIS A 14 2.71 -37.67 -16.21
CA HIS A 14 3.04 -37.74 -14.79
C HIS A 14 4.49 -37.29 -14.51
N ASP A 15 5.42 -37.60 -15.42
CA ASP A 15 6.83 -37.15 -15.31
C ASP A 15 7.01 -35.64 -15.55
N LEU A 16 6.12 -35.00 -16.32
CA LEU A 16 6.14 -33.53 -16.51
C LEU A 16 5.55 -32.76 -15.32
N LEU A 17 4.85 -33.44 -14.42
CA LEU A 17 4.31 -32.88 -13.17
C LEU A 17 5.22 -33.14 -11.96
N ALA A 18 6.45 -33.61 -12.16
CA ALA A 18 7.42 -33.76 -11.10
C ALA A 18 7.53 -32.43 -10.31
N PRO A 19 7.31 -32.44 -8.99
CA PRO A 19 7.38 -31.24 -8.17
C PRO A 19 8.75 -30.58 -8.34
N LEU A 20 8.77 -29.36 -8.89
CA LEU A 20 10.00 -28.58 -8.95
C LEU A 20 10.55 -28.44 -7.52
N PRO A 21 11.87 -28.61 -7.33
CA PRO A 21 12.47 -28.39 -6.02
C PRO A 21 12.14 -26.98 -5.54
N PRO A 22 11.77 -26.79 -4.27
CA PRO A 22 11.45 -25.47 -3.75
C PRO A 22 12.65 -24.54 -3.97
N PRO A 23 12.42 -23.27 -4.37
CA PRO A 23 13.51 -22.33 -4.54
C PRO A 23 14.29 -22.17 -3.23
N PRO A 24 15.61 -21.92 -3.30
CA PRO A 24 16.43 -21.73 -2.12
C PRO A 24 15.89 -20.55 -1.28
N ALA A 25 15.94 -20.68 0.04
CA ALA A 25 15.54 -19.62 0.96
C ALA A 25 16.39 -18.36 0.72
N LEU A 26 15.74 -17.20 0.67
CA LEU A 26 16.41 -15.91 0.57
C LEU A 26 17.20 -15.62 1.86
N ASP A 27 18.49 -15.32 1.71
CA ASP A 27 19.36 -14.94 2.82
C ASP A 27 18.93 -13.58 3.39
N PRO A 28 18.55 -13.48 4.69
CA PRO A 28 18.16 -12.21 5.31
C PRO A 28 19.25 -11.13 5.24
N ALA A 29 20.53 -11.52 5.11
CA ALA A 29 21.62 -10.58 4.94
C ALA A 29 21.53 -9.80 3.61
N VAL A 30 20.92 -10.38 2.56
CA VAL A 30 20.72 -9.72 1.26
C VAL A 30 19.67 -8.60 1.38
N LEU A 31 18.57 -8.86 2.08
CA LEU A 31 17.51 -7.87 2.34
C LEU A 31 18.06 -6.67 3.12
N HIS A 32 18.81 -6.90 4.20
CA HIS A 32 19.40 -5.82 5.00
C HIS A 32 20.48 -5.02 4.25
N ARG A 33 21.25 -5.66 3.36
CA ARG A 33 22.29 -4.99 2.57
C ARG A 33 21.68 -4.06 1.50
N GLY A 34 20.52 -4.43 0.94
CA GLY A 34 19.74 -3.58 0.05
C GLY A 34 19.25 -2.30 0.74
N ALA A 35 18.64 -2.44 1.93
CA ALA A 35 18.13 -1.31 2.71
C ALA A 35 19.23 -0.29 3.08
N ARG A 36 20.41 -0.77 3.53
CA ARG A 36 21.55 0.11 3.90
C ARG A 36 22.10 0.92 2.72
N ARG A 37 22.18 0.33 1.53
CA ARG A 37 22.66 1.06 0.33
C ARG A 37 21.71 2.18 -0.08
N ARG A 38 20.41 2.05 0.20
CA ARG A 38 19.40 3.08 -0.14
C ARG A 38 19.41 4.23 0.87
N GLN A 39 19.55 3.96 2.17
CA GLN A 39 19.79 5.01 3.18
C GLN A 39 21.04 5.84 2.88
N ALA A 40 22.11 5.21 2.41
CA ALA A 40 23.33 5.91 1.99
C ALA A 40 23.11 6.83 0.76
N LYS A 41 22.23 6.44 -0.17
CA LYS A 41 21.88 7.30 -1.32
C LYS A 41 20.97 8.47 -0.93
N GLN A 42 20.00 8.25 -0.05
CA GLN A 42 19.10 9.32 0.41
C GLN A 42 19.84 10.40 1.22
N THR A 43 20.84 10.00 2.02
CA THR A 43 21.70 10.96 2.75
C THR A 43 22.64 11.73 1.82
N ALA A 44 23.14 11.12 0.75
CA ALA A 44 24.00 11.79 -0.22
C ALA A 44 23.26 12.85 -1.07
N VAL A 45 21.98 12.62 -1.40
CA VAL A 45 21.17 13.60 -2.17
C VAL A 45 20.77 14.80 -1.30
N GLY A 46 20.61 14.63 0.02
CA GLY A 46 20.26 15.71 0.95
C GLY A 46 21.39 16.71 1.23
N ALA A 47 22.65 16.36 1.00
CA ALA A 47 23.80 17.22 1.32
C ALA A 47 24.23 18.17 0.18
N GLY A 48 23.73 17.97 -1.05
CA GLY A 48 24.15 18.74 -2.23
C GLY A 48 23.23 19.89 -2.65
N GLY A 49 22.06 20.06 -2.01
CA GLY A 49 20.97 20.90 -2.54
C GLY A 49 20.65 22.17 -1.74
N ALA A 50 21.63 22.85 -1.15
CA ALA A 50 21.38 24.05 -0.32
C ALA A 50 22.09 25.33 -0.79
N LEU A 51 22.58 25.40 -2.03
CA LEU A 51 23.25 26.59 -2.58
C LEU A 51 22.81 26.87 -4.03
N ALA A 52 21.64 27.49 -4.21
CA ALA A 52 21.38 28.45 -5.29
C ALA A 52 19.90 28.87 -5.30
N LEU A 53 19.59 30.06 -4.77
CA LEU A 53 18.67 31.04 -5.38
C LEU A 53 18.57 32.27 -4.45
N VAL A 54 19.57 33.13 -4.57
CA VAL A 54 19.49 34.53 -4.14
C VAL A 54 19.55 35.40 -5.40
N ALA A 55 18.66 36.39 -5.42
CA ALA A 55 18.60 37.57 -6.29
C ALA A 55 18.16 37.38 -7.76
N VAL A 56 16.92 37.82 -8.06
CA VAL A 56 16.69 39.00 -8.94
C VAL A 56 15.40 39.71 -8.48
N VAL A 57 15.57 40.82 -7.76
CA VAL A 57 14.58 41.89 -7.66
C VAL A 57 15.22 43.09 -8.36
N ALA A 58 14.70 43.46 -9.53
CA ALA A 58 14.90 44.78 -10.11
C ALA A 58 13.70 45.12 -10.99
N ALA A 59 13.02 46.20 -10.60
CA ALA A 59 11.83 46.74 -11.21
C ALA A 59 12.09 47.40 -12.57
N VAL A 60 11.09 47.38 -13.46
CA VAL A 60 10.84 48.46 -14.42
C VAL A 60 9.34 48.74 -14.44
N ALA A 61 9.01 49.93 -13.95
CA ALA A 61 7.72 50.60 -14.13
C ALA A 61 7.77 51.49 -15.39
N LEU A 62 6.61 52.08 -15.73
CA LEU A 62 6.27 53.01 -16.85
C LEU A 62 5.74 52.26 -18.10
N GLY A 63 4.56 52.52 -18.68
CA GLY A 63 3.48 53.49 -18.48
C GLY A 63 2.47 53.41 -19.65
N HIS A 64 1.39 54.19 -19.58
CA HIS A 64 0.28 54.45 -20.52
C HIS A 64 -0.92 53.48 -20.56
N ASP A 65 -2.10 53.85 -20.06
CA ASP A 65 -3.14 54.85 -20.50
C ASP A 65 -4.02 54.37 -21.66
N GLY A 66 -5.35 54.45 -21.44
CA GLY A 66 -6.31 54.60 -22.54
C GLY A 66 -7.62 53.81 -22.44
N GLY A 67 -8.63 54.39 -21.78
CA GLY A 67 -9.99 54.44 -22.33
C GLY A 67 -11.00 53.35 -21.92
N GLY A 68 -11.96 53.73 -21.08
CA GLY A 68 -13.23 53.00 -20.88
C GLY A 68 -14.20 53.11 -22.07
N PRO A 69 -15.44 52.57 -21.97
CA PRO A 69 -16.44 53.25 -21.16
C PRO A 69 -17.35 52.36 -20.28
N ARG A 70 -18.08 53.09 -19.46
CA ARG A 70 -18.95 52.78 -18.33
C ARG A 70 -20.35 52.22 -18.70
N LEU A 71 -20.81 51.29 -17.83
CA LEU A 71 -22.13 51.19 -17.13
C LEU A 71 -23.36 50.61 -17.88
N PRO A 72 -24.49 50.21 -17.20
CA PRO A 72 -24.83 50.25 -15.75
C PRO A 72 -25.61 49.01 -15.19
N VAL A 73 -26.08 49.17 -13.93
CA VAL A 73 -27.32 48.63 -13.29
C VAL A 73 -27.22 47.25 -12.60
N THR A 74 -27.09 47.18 -11.27
CA THR A 74 -28.13 47.23 -10.20
C THR A 74 -29.14 46.07 -10.22
N ALA A 75 -29.05 45.16 -9.24
CA ALA A 75 -30.21 44.66 -8.49
C ALA A 75 -29.77 43.77 -7.31
N THR A 76 -29.90 44.34 -6.11
CA THR A 76 -30.06 43.64 -4.84
C THR A 76 -31.48 43.06 -4.77
N PRO A 77 -31.69 41.89 -4.15
CA PRO A 77 -32.70 41.87 -3.08
C PRO A 77 -32.29 41.10 -1.82
N THR A 78 -32.37 41.86 -0.73
CA THR A 78 -32.88 41.63 0.63
C THR A 78 -33.47 40.26 1.03
N ALA A 79 -32.86 39.70 2.09
CA ALA A 79 -33.33 38.93 3.25
C ALA A 79 -34.73 38.28 3.32
N THR A 80 -34.79 37.10 3.94
CA THR A 80 -35.84 36.73 4.92
C THR A 80 -35.30 35.68 5.91
N SER A 81 -35.22 36.06 7.18
CA SER A 81 -35.09 35.16 8.34
C SER A 81 -36.38 34.39 8.58
N SER A 82 -36.28 33.14 9.03
CA SER A 82 -37.34 32.50 9.83
C SER A 82 -36.74 31.51 10.84
N ALA A 83 -36.87 31.83 12.12
CA ALA A 83 -36.75 30.92 13.27
C ALA A 83 -38.04 30.06 13.38
N ALA A 84 -38.24 28.99 14.15
CA ALA A 84 -37.69 28.47 15.42
C ALA A 84 -38.15 26.96 15.53
N PRO A 85 -38.52 26.39 16.71
CA PRO A 85 -37.70 25.66 17.69
C PRO A 85 -38.15 24.20 17.98
N THR A 86 -37.48 23.53 18.95
CA THR A 86 -37.93 22.38 19.79
C THR A 86 -38.01 21.00 19.09
N THR A 87 -37.63 19.84 19.65
CA THR A 87 -37.73 19.34 21.04
C THR A 87 -36.72 18.22 21.30
N SER A 88 -36.21 18.19 22.53
CA SER A 88 -35.54 17.05 23.19
C SER A 88 -36.53 15.93 23.50
N PRO A 89 -36.11 14.66 23.51
CA PRO A 89 -36.31 13.88 24.74
C PRO A 89 -35.08 13.11 25.21
N ASP A 90 -34.81 13.31 26.50
CA ASP A 90 -34.04 12.48 27.42
C ASP A 90 -34.85 11.20 27.76
N PRO A 91 -34.22 10.02 27.86
CA PRO A 91 -34.47 9.25 29.08
C PRO A 91 -33.20 8.65 29.72
N THR A 92 -32.88 9.17 30.90
CA THR A 92 -32.90 8.48 32.20
C THR A 92 -32.29 7.07 32.25
N SER A 93 -31.12 7.01 32.91
CA SER A 93 -30.64 6.02 33.89
C SER A 93 -31.37 4.67 34.04
N THR A 94 -30.62 3.57 34.14
CA THR A 94 -30.75 2.59 35.25
C THR A 94 -29.57 1.60 35.32
N ALA A 95 -28.89 1.66 36.47
CA ALA A 95 -28.24 0.61 37.25
C ALA A 95 -27.08 -0.26 36.69
N SER A 96 -25.93 -0.04 37.32
CA SER A 96 -24.91 -1.04 37.66
C SER A 96 -25.46 -2.09 38.64
N PRO A 97 -25.06 -3.37 38.51
CA PRO A 97 -24.49 -3.99 39.70
C PRO A 97 -23.13 -4.65 39.49
N SER A 98 -22.25 -4.32 40.43
CA SER A 98 -21.02 -4.99 40.81
C SER A 98 -21.26 -6.46 41.17
N MET A 99 -20.51 -7.37 40.53
CA MET A 99 -20.13 -8.64 41.13
C MET A 99 -18.72 -9.04 40.70
N SER A 100 -17.81 -9.02 41.67
CA SER A 100 -16.57 -9.79 41.69
C SER A 100 -16.74 -10.84 42.80
N PRO A 101 -16.38 -12.10 42.58
CA PRO A 101 -15.16 -12.56 43.25
C PRO A 101 -14.31 -13.58 42.46
N SER A 102 -13.00 -13.32 42.51
CA SER A 102 -11.88 -14.25 42.76
C SER A 102 -12.19 -15.75 42.84
N MET A 103 -11.60 -16.54 41.93
CA MET A 103 -10.87 -17.76 42.28
C MET A 103 -9.71 -18.01 41.30
N SER A 104 -8.51 -18.13 41.87
CA SER A 104 -7.32 -18.70 41.25
C SER A 104 -7.07 -20.05 41.94
N PRO A 105 -6.67 -21.10 41.20
CA PRO A 105 -5.38 -21.69 41.55
C PRO A 105 -4.53 -22.12 40.34
N SER A 106 -3.29 -21.63 40.37
CA SER A 106 -2.02 -22.32 40.18
C SER A 106 -2.03 -23.69 39.47
N MET A 107 -1.43 -23.74 38.28
CA MET A 107 -0.78 -24.95 37.77
C MET A 107 0.64 -24.62 37.32
N SER A 108 1.59 -25.38 37.87
CA SER A 108 3.03 -25.30 37.64
C SER A 108 3.42 -25.47 36.16
N PRO A 109 4.44 -24.72 35.68
CA PRO A 109 5.06 -25.00 34.39
C PRO A 109 6.06 -26.16 34.51
N SER A 110 5.79 -27.27 33.82
CA SER A 110 6.81 -28.29 33.56
C SER A 110 7.62 -27.87 32.33
N SER A 111 8.86 -27.46 32.58
CA SER A 111 9.82 -27.04 31.57
C SER A 111 10.45 -28.26 30.88
N SER A 112 9.87 -28.71 29.77
CA SER A 112 10.62 -29.50 28.79
C SER A 112 11.20 -28.55 27.74
N PRO A 113 12.52 -28.51 27.53
CA PRO A 113 13.10 -27.80 26.40
C PRO A 113 12.78 -28.59 25.13
N SER A 114 11.67 -28.24 24.47
CA SER A 114 11.44 -28.66 23.09
C SER A 114 12.50 -27.97 22.23
N THR A 115 13.46 -28.75 21.78
CA THR A 115 14.37 -28.42 20.68
C THR A 115 13.52 -27.91 19.52
N SER A 116 13.49 -26.60 19.33
CA SER A 116 12.77 -25.95 18.24
C SER A 116 13.43 -26.38 16.94
N SER A 117 12.79 -27.35 16.27
CA SER A 117 13.08 -27.69 14.89
C SER A 117 13.05 -26.40 14.05
N PRO A 118 14.02 -26.15 13.17
CA PRO A 118 14.05 -24.93 12.37
C PRO A 118 12.76 -24.85 11.54
N THR A 119 11.95 -23.83 11.84
CA THR A 119 10.77 -23.46 11.06
C THR A 119 11.16 -23.39 9.59
N ALA A 120 10.50 -24.20 8.75
CA ALA A 120 10.72 -24.20 7.31
C ALA A 120 10.64 -22.76 6.78
N PRO A 121 11.53 -22.36 5.86
CA PRO A 121 11.54 -20.99 5.34
C PRO A 121 10.18 -20.70 4.70
N THR A 122 9.42 -19.80 5.31
CA THR A 122 8.22 -19.22 4.71
C THR A 122 8.65 -18.66 3.36
N MET A 123 8.10 -19.21 2.26
CA MET A 123 8.35 -18.71 0.91
C MET A 123 8.04 -17.22 0.89
N GLN A 124 9.08 -16.39 0.91
CA GLN A 124 8.94 -14.95 0.89
C GLN A 124 8.38 -14.56 -0.47
N VAL A 125 7.35 -13.71 -0.43
CA VAL A 125 6.70 -13.20 -1.62
C VAL A 125 7.76 -12.48 -2.45
N PRO A 126 7.88 -12.76 -3.76
CA PRO A 126 8.94 -12.19 -4.57
C PRO A 126 8.76 -10.69 -4.82
N VAL A 127 7.75 -10.02 -4.24
CA VAL A 127 7.41 -8.61 -4.47
C VAL A 127 7.66 -7.81 -3.20
N VAL A 128 8.35 -6.67 -3.35
CA VAL A 128 8.61 -5.68 -2.32
C VAL A 128 7.88 -4.39 -2.68
N LEU A 129 7.10 -3.87 -1.73
CA LEU A 129 6.34 -2.64 -1.89
C LEU A 129 7.27 -1.42 -1.72
N GLU A 130 7.42 -0.60 -2.76
CA GLU A 130 8.35 0.54 -2.76
C GLU A 130 7.61 1.88 -2.97
N PRO A 131 8.07 2.97 -2.33
CA PRO A 131 7.44 4.30 -2.45
C PRO A 131 7.46 4.90 -3.86
N ASP A 132 8.39 4.45 -4.70
CA ASP A 132 8.68 4.96 -6.04
C ASP A 132 8.46 3.92 -7.15
N GLY A 133 7.90 2.75 -6.83
CA GLY A 133 7.71 1.66 -7.78
C GLY A 133 7.37 0.33 -7.13
N LEU A 134 7.70 -0.77 -7.81
CA LEU A 134 7.66 -2.11 -7.24
C LEU A 134 9.02 -2.76 -7.31
N GLY A 135 9.44 -3.33 -6.20
CA GLY A 135 10.61 -4.19 -6.14
C GLY A 135 10.20 -5.65 -6.36
N TYR A 136 11.07 -6.45 -6.97
CA TYR A 136 10.91 -7.89 -6.98
C TYR A 136 12.23 -8.62 -7.01
N VAL A 137 12.25 -9.83 -6.45
CA VAL A 137 13.43 -10.69 -6.45
C VAL A 137 13.59 -11.33 -7.83
N SER A 138 14.74 -11.14 -8.45
CA SER A 138 15.14 -11.74 -9.73
C SER A 138 16.43 -12.55 -9.51
N GLY A 139 16.33 -13.87 -9.66
CA GLY A 139 17.43 -14.79 -9.38
C GLY A 139 17.71 -14.98 -7.88
N ALA A 140 18.90 -15.49 -7.54
CA ALA A 140 19.21 -15.93 -6.18
C ALA A 140 19.34 -14.79 -5.13
N SER A 141 19.61 -13.54 -5.55
CA SER A 141 19.92 -12.48 -4.59
C SER A 141 19.81 -11.05 -5.13
N SER A 142 19.14 -10.81 -6.26
CA SER A 142 18.99 -9.46 -6.81
C SER A 142 17.56 -8.98 -6.66
N ILE A 143 17.38 -7.75 -6.19
CA ILE A 143 16.09 -7.06 -6.27
C ILE A 143 16.13 -6.17 -7.50
N ARG A 144 15.22 -6.40 -8.44
CA ARG A 144 14.92 -5.50 -9.55
C ARG A 144 13.85 -4.52 -9.11
N HIS A 145 13.93 -3.30 -9.63
CA HIS A 145 13.01 -2.23 -9.30
C HIS A 145 12.35 -1.76 -10.59
N GLU A 146 11.03 -1.69 -10.57
CA GLU A 146 10.20 -1.14 -11.63
C GLU A 146 9.68 0.23 -11.18
N PRO A 147 10.38 1.32 -11.54
CA PRO A 147 10.01 2.68 -11.14
C PRO A 147 8.73 3.17 -11.80
N PHE A 148 8.01 4.05 -11.12
CA PHE A 148 6.88 4.76 -11.69
C PHE A 148 7.27 5.60 -12.92
N ALA A 149 6.28 5.87 -13.77
CA ALA A 149 6.31 6.68 -14.99
C ALA A 149 7.26 6.22 -16.11
N THR A 150 8.30 5.46 -15.79
CA THR A 150 9.33 5.00 -16.73
C THR A 150 9.19 3.52 -17.08
N THR A 151 8.56 2.72 -16.21
CA THR A 151 8.19 1.35 -16.53
C THR A 151 6.92 1.34 -17.38
N SER A 152 6.95 0.62 -18.51
CA SER A 152 5.78 0.49 -19.36
C SER A 152 4.71 -0.42 -18.75
N SER A 153 3.44 -0.16 -19.08
CA SER A 153 2.30 -0.93 -18.60
C SER A 153 2.41 -2.41 -18.94
N THR A 154 2.92 -2.71 -20.14
CA THR A 154 3.13 -4.07 -20.62
C THR A 154 4.22 -4.78 -19.82
N THR A 155 5.34 -4.09 -19.56
CA THR A 155 6.47 -4.65 -18.81
C THR A 155 6.06 -5.00 -17.38
N ILE A 156 5.44 -4.05 -16.66
CA ILE A 156 5.03 -4.31 -15.28
C ILE A 156 3.97 -5.41 -15.21
N ALA A 157 3.02 -5.45 -16.15
CA ALA A 157 2.00 -6.49 -16.21
C ALA A 157 2.62 -7.88 -16.41
N GLN A 158 3.62 -8.02 -17.29
CA GLN A 158 4.32 -9.27 -17.54
C GLN A 158 5.13 -9.72 -16.32
N VAL A 159 5.89 -8.81 -15.72
CA VAL A 159 6.68 -9.09 -14.51
C VAL A 159 5.74 -9.59 -13.41
N VAL A 160 4.70 -8.83 -13.06
CA VAL A 160 3.80 -9.19 -11.97
C VAL A 160 3.03 -10.47 -12.29
N SER A 161 2.55 -10.65 -13.52
CA SER A 161 1.88 -11.91 -13.92
C SER A 161 2.79 -13.13 -13.78
N SER A 162 4.07 -13.00 -14.11
CA SER A 162 5.05 -14.09 -13.95
C SER A 162 5.30 -14.43 -12.47
N LEU A 163 5.26 -13.44 -11.59
CA LEU A 163 5.47 -13.62 -10.15
C LEU A 163 4.27 -14.28 -9.45
N PHE A 164 3.05 -13.94 -9.89
CA PHE A 164 1.82 -14.49 -9.32
C PHE A 164 1.32 -15.75 -10.05
N GLY A 165 1.89 -16.09 -11.20
CA GLY A 165 1.45 -17.22 -12.04
C GLY A 165 0.05 -17.04 -12.65
N VAL A 166 -0.49 -15.82 -12.60
CA VAL A 166 -1.83 -15.49 -13.10
C VAL A 166 -1.80 -14.16 -13.84
N ALA A 167 -2.60 -14.03 -14.89
CA ALA A 167 -2.83 -12.75 -15.53
C ALA A 167 -3.69 -11.86 -14.62
N GLY A 168 -3.34 -10.58 -14.54
CA GLY A 168 -4.13 -9.61 -13.78
C GLY A 168 -5.47 -9.31 -14.46
N ALA A 169 -6.50 -9.02 -13.66
CA ALA A 169 -7.78 -8.55 -14.16
C ALA A 169 -7.74 -7.04 -14.42
N ARG A 170 -7.97 -6.63 -15.67
CA ARG A 170 -7.89 -5.23 -16.10
C ARG A 170 -9.27 -4.57 -16.03
N ASN A 171 -9.35 -3.38 -15.43
CA ASN A 171 -10.58 -2.59 -15.36
C ASN A 171 -10.27 -1.10 -15.61
N ALA A 172 -11.10 -0.41 -16.38
CA ALA A 172 -11.02 1.04 -16.53
C ALA A 172 -11.54 1.74 -15.27
N LEU A 173 -10.93 2.86 -14.91
CA LEU A 173 -11.33 3.71 -13.79
C LEU A 173 -11.57 5.14 -14.29
N PRO A 174 -12.66 5.40 -15.04
CA PRO A 174 -12.89 6.68 -15.70
C PRO A 174 -12.97 7.86 -14.71
N ASP A 175 -13.42 7.62 -13.48
CA ASP A 175 -13.50 8.63 -12.41
C ASP A 175 -12.12 9.12 -11.93
N CYS A 176 -11.08 8.34 -12.23
CA CYS A 176 -9.70 8.62 -11.83
C CYS A 176 -8.89 9.29 -12.96
N GLY A 177 -9.51 9.40 -14.14
CA GLY A 177 -8.92 9.92 -15.36
C GLY A 177 -9.30 9.05 -16.57
N PRO A 178 -9.38 9.65 -17.78
CA PRO A 178 -9.87 8.95 -18.97
C PRO A 178 -8.95 7.81 -19.45
N SER A 179 -7.69 7.83 -19.01
CA SER A 179 -6.64 6.88 -19.38
C SER A 179 -6.21 5.99 -18.21
N ILE A 180 -6.85 6.12 -17.04
CA ILE A 180 -6.49 5.33 -15.87
C ILE A 180 -7.18 3.98 -15.91
N GLU A 181 -6.36 2.94 -15.82
CA GLU A 181 -6.79 1.56 -15.67
C GLU A 181 -6.13 0.94 -14.45
N VAL A 182 -6.80 -0.06 -13.90
CA VAL A 182 -6.28 -0.89 -12.82
C VAL A 182 -6.06 -2.32 -13.30
N LEU A 183 -4.92 -2.90 -12.95
CA LEU A 183 -4.62 -4.31 -13.14
C LEU A 183 -4.52 -5.00 -11.78
N ALA A 184 -5.51 -5.84 -11.46
CA ALA A 184 -5.63 -6.46 -10.15
C ALA A 184 -5.09 -7.90 -10.14
N PHE A 185 -4.24 -8.20 -9.17
CA PHE A 185 -3.60 -9.49 -8.93
C PHE A 185 -4.06 -10.06 -7.59
N PRO A 186 -5.02 -10.97 -7.61
CA PRO A 186 -5.49 -11.61 -6.40
C PRO A 186 -4.50 -12.65 -5.84
N THR A 187 -4.14 -12.54 -4.56
CA THR A 187 -3.50 -13.62 -3.75
C THR A 187 -4.53 -14.46 -2.95
N ALA A 188 -4.13 -15.18 -1.90
CA ALA A 188 -5.09 -15.83 -1.00
C ALA A 188 -5.83 -14.83 -0.08
N ALA A 189 -5.16 -13.76 0.35
CA ALA A 189 -5.70 -12.84 1.35
C ALA A 189 -5.70 -11.36 0.93
N GLU A 190 -4.94 -11.00 -0.09
CA GLU A 190 -4.69 -9.62 -0.48
C GLU A 190 -4.96 -9.43 -1.97
N VAL A 191 -5.17 -8.20 -2.41
CA VAL A 191 -5.22 -7.84 -3.83
C VAL A 191 -4.16 -6.77 -4.06
N LEU A 192 -3.17 -7.09 -4.88
CA LEU A 192 -2.25 -6.09 -5.43
C LEU A 192 -2.90 -5.48 -6.66
N SER A 193 -3.11 -4.17 -6.65
CA SER A 193 -3.68 -3.43 -7.78
C SER A 193 -2.61 -2.50 -8.34
N LEU A 194 -2.33 -2.59 -9.64
CA LEU A 194 -1.43 -1.68 -10.35
C LEU A 194 -2.25 -0.61 -11.05
N TYR A 195 -1.86 0.65 -10.92
CA TYR A 195 -2.47 1.77 -11.62
C TYR A 195 -1.63 2.10 -12.85
N LEU A 196 -2.31 2.15 -13.99
CA LEU A 196 -1.73 2.36 -15.31
C LEU A 196 -2.35 3.62 -15.91
N ASP A 197 -1.52 4.52 -16.44
CA ASP A 197 -1.95 5.71 -17.18
C ASP A 197 -1.46 5.59 -18.62
N GLY A 198 -2.34 5.12 -19.51
CA GLY A 198 -1.95 4.69 -20.84
C GLY A 198 -0.89 3.58 -20.77
N ASP A 199 0.30 3.82 -21.32
CA ASP A 199 1.40 2.86 -21.27
C ASP A 199 2.33 3.04 -20.05
N ARG A 200 1.96 3.80 -19.02
CA ARG A 200 2.84 4.05 -17.88
C ARG A 200 2.34 3.38 -16.62
N PHE A 201 3.24 2.74 -15.88
CA PHE A 201 3.00 2.34 -14.51
C PHE A 201 3.08 3.56 -13.58
N VAL A 202 2.00 3.93 -12.89
CA VAL A 202 1.95 5.18 -12.11
C VAL A 202 1.69 5.00 -10.62
N GLY A 203 1.29 3.81 -10.17
CA GLY A 203 1.04 3.56 -8.77
C GLY A 203 0.64 2.13 -8.48
N TRP A 204 0.58 1.78 -7.19
CA TRP A 204 0.07 0.48 -6.75
C TRP A 204 -0.68 0.64 -5.42
N THR A 205 -1.60 -0.29 -5.15
CA THR A 205 -2.23 -0.47 -3.83
C THR A 205 -2.28 -1.94 -3.46
N VAL A 206 -2.28 -2.21 -2.15
CA VAL A 206 -2.60 -3.50 -1.57
C VAL A 206 -3.78 -3.33 -0.64
N THR A 207 -4.81 -4.14 -0.85
CA THR A 207 -6.03 -4.19 -0.03
C THR A 207 -6.31 -5.61 0.44
N SER A 208 -7.02 -5.75 1.56
CA SER A 208 -7.41 -7.07 2.05
C SER A 208 -8.60 -7.61 1.26
N ARG A 209 -8.58 -8.92 0.94
CA ARG A 209 -9.73 -9.62 0.36
C ARG A 209 -10.58 -10.34 1.40
N VAL A 210 -9.99 -10.65 2.54
CA VAL A 210 -10.67 -11.31 3.66
C VAL A 210 -10.55 -10.41 4.89
N PRO A 211 -11.61 -10.20 5.68
CA PRO A 211 -11.46 -9.52 6.96
C PRO A 211 -10.52 -10.32 7.88
N ALA A 212 -9.40 -9.70 8.25
CA ALA A 212 -8.54 -10.07 9.39
C ALA A 212 -7.95 -11.50 9.45
N GLN A 213 -7.79 -12.22 8.33
CA GLN A 213 -7.13 -13.53 8.38
C GLN A 213 -5.62 -13.39 8.15
N PRO A 214 -4.76 -13.89 9.05
CA PRO A 214 -3.32 -13.85 8.85
C PRO A 214 -2.93 -14.72 7.66
N SER A 215 -2.48 -14.10 6.56
CA SER A 215 -1.80 -14.82 5.49
C SER A 215 -0.33 -15.01 5.82
N THR A 216 0.20 -16.15 5.41
CA THR A 216 1.63 -16.45 5.39
C THR A 216 2.37 -15.76 4.23
N GLN A 217 1.61 -15.28 3.24
CA GLN A 217 2.10 -14.63 2.04
C GLN A 217 1.59 -13.18 2.03
N ARG A 218 2.31 -12.29 2.72
CA ARG A 218 1.99 -10.85 2.82
C ARG A 218 2.90 -10.03 1.93
N LEU A 219 2.30 -9.09 1.21
CA LEU A 219 3.04 -8.06 0.50
C LEU A 219 3.46 -6.98 1.51
N THR A 220 4.77 -6.73 1.60
CA THR A 220 5.32 -5.74 2.53
C THR A 220 6.37 -4.86 1.87
N THR A 221 6.63 -3.72 2.49
CA THR A 221 7.82 -2.92 2.21
C THR A 221 9.09 -3.66 2.65
N ALA A 222 10.25 -3.12 2.29
CA ALA A 222 11.54 -3.64 2.76
C ALA A 222 11.69 -3.57 4.30
N ASP A 223 10.94 -2.68 4.96
CA ASP A 223 10.91 -2.53 6.42
C ASP A 223 9.84 -3.42 7.08
N GLY A 224 9.18 -4.30 6.32
CA GLY A 224 8.15 -5.22 6.83
C GLY A 224 6.78 -4.59 7.06
N ILE A 225 6.55 -3.38 6.55
CA ILE A 225 5.24 -2.72 6.64
C ILE A 225 4.31 -3.26 5.56
N GLY A 226 3.15 -3.75 5.96
CA GLY A 226 2.10 -4.21 5.04
C GLY A 226 0.73 -4.11 5.71
N LEU A 227 -0.26 -4.80 5.15
CA LEU A 227 -1.56 -4.91 5.80
C LEU A 227 -1.41 -5.56 7.17
N GLY A 228 -2.15 -5.07 8.16
CA GLY A 228 -2.11 -5.55 9.55
C GLY A 228 -0.95 -5.01 10.40
N SER A 229 0.04 -4.30 9.83
CA SER A 229 1.04 -3.57 10.63
C SER A 229 0.36 -2.50 11.47
N THR A 230 0.83 -2.24 12.69
CA THR A 230 0.24 -1.24 13.57
C THR A 230 0.73 0.17 13.26
N LEU A 231 0.03 1.19 13.75
CA LEU A 231 0.50 2.57 13.69
C LEU A 231 1.81 2.77 14.48
N ALA A 232 2.04 1.98 15.53
CA ALA A 232 3.33 1.94 16.23
C ALA A 232 4.44 1.41 15.32
N ASP A 233 4.18 0.34 14.56
CA ASP A 233 5.15 -0.22 13.59
C ASP A 233 5.48 0.82 12.50
N LEU A 234 4.47 1.51 11.96
CA LEU A 234 4.67 2.59 10.98
C LEU A 234 5.59 3.70 11.54
N ARG A 235 5.36 4.14 12.77
CA ARG A 235 6.18 5.19 13.41
C ARG A 235 7.58 4.71 13.77
N SER A 236 7.76 3.41 13.99
CA SER A 236 9.07 2.79 14.19
C SER A 236 9.86 2.73 12.87
N ALA A 237 9.19 2.35 11.77
CA ALA A 237 9.81 2.21 10.46
C ALA A 237 10.09 3.57 9.77
N PHE A 238 9.24 4.58 9.99
CA PHE A 238 9.31 5.85 9.27
C PHE A 238 9.42 7.05 10.21
N ALA A 239 10.39 7.92 9.94
CA ALA A 239 10.70 9.07 10.80
C ALA A 239 9.56 10.09 10.97
N LYS A 240 8.65 10.21 9.98
CA LYS A 240 7.52 11.15 10.02
C LYS A 240 6.28 10.51 9.38
N VAL A 241 5.40 9.98 10.22
CA VAL A 241 4.07 9.47 9.83
C VAL A 241 3.03 10.54 10.12
N HIS A 242 2.37 11.02 9.07
CA HIS A 242 1.22 11.91 9.16
C HIS A 242 -0.05 11.07 9.22
N VAL A 243 -0.93 11.35 10.18
CA VAL A 243 -2.24 10.70 10.30
C VAL A 243 -3.32 11.77 10.23
N THR A 244 -4.30 11.57 9.36
CA THR A 244 -5.44 12.46 9.17
C THR A 244 -6.73 11.66 9.22
N THR A 245 -7.79 12.20 9.83
CA THR A 245 -9.10 11.55 9.85
C THR A 245 -10.05 12.30 8.93
N GLY A 246 -10.61 11.58 7.95
CA GLY A 246 -11.63 12.10 7.03
C GLY A 246 -12.94 11.30 7.10
N THR A 247 -13.82 11.57 6.15
CA THR A 247 -15.11 10.84 5.99
C THR A 247 -14.92 9.36 5.68
N VAL A 248 -13.78 8.98 5.11
CA VAL A 248 -13.39 7.60 4.78
C VAL A 248 -12.60 6.90 5.89
N GLY A 249 -12.54 7.51 7.07
CA GLY A 249 -11.79 7.02 8.23
C GLY A 249 -10.38 7.60 8.34
N PRO A 250 -9.54 7.05 9.25
CA PRO A 250 -8.17 7.49 9.42
C PRO A 250 -7.27 7.03 8.29
N GLU A 251 -6.50 7.96 7.75
CA GLU A 251 -5.52 7.75 6.70
C GLU A 251 -4.13 8.11 7.22
N TRP A 252 -3.10 7.48 6.67
CA TRP A 252 -1.72 7.77 6.98
C TRP A 252 -0.91 8.05 5.72
N SER A 253 0.17 8.82 5.86
CA SER A 253 1.15 9.03 4.81
C SER A 253 2.54 9.29 5.41
N VAL A 254 3.57 9.05 4.62
CA VAL A 254 4.96 9.38 4.96
C VAL A 254 5.61 10.19 3.84
N ALA A 255 6.65 10.93 4.20
CA ALA A 255 7.52 11.54 3.19
C ALA A 255 8.09 10.42 2.29
N GLY A 256 7.96 10.58 0.98
CA GLY A 256 8.36 9.56 -0.01
C GLY A 256 7.19 8.95 -0.78
N GLY A 257 5.94 9.16 -0.38
CA GLY A 257 4.77 8.83 -1.21
C GLY A 257 4.05 7.53 -0.86
N LEU A 258 4.49 6.81 0.18
CA LEU A 258 3.69 5.75 0.78
C LEU A 258 2.54 6.36 1.59
N ALA A 259 1.33 5.83 1.38
CA ALA A 259 0.12 6.22 2.08
C ALA A 259 -0.84 5.04 2.23
N GLY A 260 -1.86 5.19 3.07
CA GLY A 260 -2.81 4.12 3.33
C GLY A 260 -3.94 4.47 4.28
N GLY A 261 -4.76 3.46 4.58
CA GLY A 261 -5.84 3.54 5.57
C GLY A 261 -5.48 2.83 6.86
N LEU A 262 -6.06 3.27 7.98
CA LEU A 262 -6.02 2.61 9.28
C LEU A 262 -7.44 2.26 9.74
N ASP A 263 -7.56 1.30 10.66
CA ASP A 263 -8.82 1.00 11.36
C ASP A 263 -9.06 1.90 12.60
N GLY A 264 -8.19 2.87 12.85
CA GLY A 264 -8.26 3.83 13.95
C GLY A 264 -6.98 4.67 14.06
N THR A 265 -6.88 5.52 15.09
CA THR A 265 -5.76 6.45 15.29
C THR A 265 -4.85 6.09 16.48
N GLY A 266 -5.19 5.05 17.22
CA GLY A 266 -4.40 4.53 18.32
C GLY A 266 -3.15 3.80 17.85
N PRO A 267 -2.13 3.65 18.72
CA PRO A 267 -0.87 3.00 18.35
C PRO A 267 -1.03 1.53 17.94
N SER A 268 -2.07 0.84 18.42
CA SER A 268 -2.37 -0.56 18.09
C SER A 268 -3.30 -0.72 16.88
N ASN A 269 -3.83 0.39 16.33
CA ASN A 269 -4.66 0.34 15.13
C ASN A 269 -3.81 -0.06 13.91
N VAL A 270 -4.40 -0.83 13.02
CA VAL A 270 -3.68 -1.52 11.95
C VAL A 270 -3.92 -0.89 10.59
N VAL A 271 -2.94 -1.08 9.71
CA VAL A 271 -3.00 -0.74 8.29
C VAL A 271 -4.02 -1.64 7.59
N THR A 272 -5.05 -1.02 7.00
CA THR A 272 -6.13 -1.70 6.25
C THR A 272 -5.97 -1.59 4.74
N ARG A 273 -5.18 -0.60 4.30
CA ARG A 273 -4.79 -0.36 2.90
C ARG A 273 -3.41 0.29 2.90
N ILE A 274 -2.58 -0.06 1.93
CA ILE A 274 -1.29 0.61 1.67
C ILE A 274 -1.12 0.81 0.16
N GLY A 275 -0.48 1.90 -0.25
CA GLY A 275 -0.22 2.22 -1.65
C GLY A 275 0.86 3.27 -1.82
N ALA A 276 1.30 3.44 -3.06
CA ALA A 276 2.20 4.50 -3.47
C ALA A 276 1.91 4.97 -4.89
N GLY A 277 2.41 6.17 -5.23
CA GLY A 277 2.22 6.79 -6.54
C GLY A 277 0.81 7.35 -6.74
N GLN A 278 0.36 7.39 -7.99
CA GLN A 278 -1.00 7.78 -8.32
C GLN A 278 -1.96 6.64 -8.00
N THR A 279 -2.64 6.76 -6.86
CA THR A 279 -3.70 5.84 -6.45
C THR A 279 -5.04 6.55 -6.56
N CYS A 280 -6.04 5.89 -7.13
CA CYS A 280 -7.39 6.42 -7.07
C CYS A 280 -8.05 6.01 -5.75
N VAL A 281 -8.13 6.96 -4.83
CA VAL A 281 -8.93 6.83 -3.61
C VAL A 281 -10.18 7.68 -3.81
N PHE A 282 -11.34 7.01 -3.96
CA PHE A 282 -12.62 7.70 -4.01
C PHE A 282 -12.81 8.51 -2.72
N ARG A 283 -12.97 9.82 -2.86
CA ARG A 283 -13.33 10.77 -1.82
C ARG A 283 -14.65 11.43 -2.17
#